data_AF-A0A1J3EJB2-F1
#
_entry.id   AF-A0A1J3EJB2-F1
#
_cell.length_a   1.000
_cell.length_b   1.000
_cell.length_c   1.000
_cell.angle_alpha   90.00
_cell.angle_beta   90.00
_cell.angle_gamma   90.00
#
_symmetry.space_group_name_H-M   'P 1'
#
loop_
_entity.id
_entity.type
_entity.pdbx_description
1 polymer ?
#
loop_
_entity_poly.entity_id
_entity_poly.type
_entity_poly.pdbx_seq_one_letter_code
_entity_poly.pdbx_strand_id
1 'polypeptide(L)' 'FVINIPCESAQKYWIGEAANNATHAIVISQLNVNGTSQGIHVFIAQIRDQDGNICPNVRIADCGHKIGLNGVDNGRIW' A
#
# COMPACT_ATOMS: atom_id res chain seq x y z
N PHE A 1 5.71 13.18 -5.28
CA PHE A 1 4.28 12.96 -5.56
C PHE A 1 3.55 12.75 -4.24
N VAL A 2 2.26 13.09 -4.17
CA VAL A 2 1.41 12.74 -3.01
C VAL A 2 0.58 11.52 -3.42
N ILE A 3 0.75 10.40 -2.71
CA ILE A 3 -0.10 9.22 -2.86
C ILE A 3 -1.21 9.37 -1.81
N ASN A 4 -2.46 9.32 -2.26
CA ASN A 4 -3.62 9.51 -1.40
C ASN A 4 -4.66 8.42 -1.70
N ILE A 5 -5.21 7.84 -0.65
CA ILE A 5 -6.31 6.88 -0.73
C ILE A 5 -7.60 7.61 -0.30
N PRO A 6 -8.44 8.07 -1.26
CA PRO A 6 -9.52 9.02 -0.97
C PRO A 6 -10.71 8.41 -0.22
N CYS A 7 -10.82 7.08 -0.19
CA CYS A 7 -11.90 6.36 0.45
C CYS A 7 -11.51 4.90 0.71
N GLU A 8 -12.29 4.20 1.54
CA GLU A 8 -12.00 2.82 1.94
C GLU A 8 -11.96 1.82 0.77
N SER A 9 -12.75 2.03 -0.27
CA SER A 9 -12.74 1.15 -1.45
C SER A 9 -11.49 1.34 -2.32
N ALA A 10 -10.73 2.42 -2.12
CA ALA A 10 -9.49 2.68 -2.87
C ALA A 10 -8.24 2.08 -2.20
N GLN A 11 -8.38 1.45 -1.03
CA GLN A 11 -7.28 0.77 -0.34
C GLN A 11 -6.57 -0.22 -1.27
N LYS A 12 -5.26 -0.38 -1.08
CA LYS A 12 -4.55 -1.51 -1.69
C LYS A 12 -4.85 -2.74 -0.86
N TYR A 13 -5.31 -3.82 -1.49
CA TYR A 13 -5.89 -4.97 -0.79
C TYR A 13 -5.21 -6.26 -1.27
N TRP A 14 -5.01 -7.21 -0.35
CA TRP A 14 -4.30 -8.48 -0.58
C TRP A 14 -2.81 -8.35 -0.96
N ILE A 15 -2.15 -7.27 -0.53
CA ILE A 15 -0.73 -7.05 -0.86
C ILE A 15 0.12 -8.01 -0.02
N GLY A 16 0.73 -9.02 -0.65
CA GLY A 16 1.60 -9.97 0.05
C GLY A 16 2.76 -9.26 0.74
N GLU A 17 3.20 -9.78 1.90
CA GLU A 17 4.25 -9.20 2.74
C GLU A 17 3.92 -7.82 3.34
N ALA A 18 2.79 -7.21 3.01
CA ALA A 18 2.53 -5.84 3.41
C ALA A 18 2.15 -5.71 4.89
N ALA A 19 1.55 -6.72 5.51
CA ALA A 19 1.00 -6.57 6.86
C ALA A 19 2.10 -6.44 7.92
N ASN A 20 3.26 -7.09 7.74
CA ASN A 20 4.33 -7.14 8.72
C ASN A 20 5.73 -6.92 8.12
N ASN A 21 6.00 -7.36 6.89
CA ASN A 21 7.39 -7.56 6.42
C ASN A 21 7.93 -6.47 5.47
N ALA A 22 7.14 -5.99 4.52
CA ALA A 22 7.62 -5.13 3.44
C ALA A 22 8.00 -3.72 3.93
N THR A 23 9.19 -3.23 3.55
CA THR A 23 9.60 -1.84 3.84
C THR A 23 9.14 -0.85 2.77
N HIS A 24 8.98 -1.33 1.54
CA HIS A 24 8.54 -0.55 0.39
C HIS A 24 7.40 -1.28 -0.34
N ALA A 25 6.52 -0.51 -0.96
CA ALA A 25 5.48 -1.00 -1.83
C ALA A 25 5.58 -0.37 -3.22
N ILE A 26 5.31 -1.17 -4.24
CA ILE A 26 5.03 -0.69 -5.58
C ILE A 26 3.55 -0.31 -5.64
N VAL A 27 3.27 0.99 -5.73
CA VAL A 27 1.92 1.53 -5.76
C VAL A 27 1.53 1.88 -7.19
N ILE A 28 0.48 1.23 -7.68
CA ILE A 28 -0.14 1.53 -8.98
C ILE A 28 -1.29 2.51 -8.73
N SER A 29 -1.20 3.73 -9.28
CA SER A 29 -2.17 4.81 -9.03
C SER A 29 -2.35 5.74 -10.22
N GLN A 30 -3.47 6.48 -10.26
CA GLN A 30 -3.68 7.56 -11.21
C GLN A 30 -2.69 8.69 -10.95
N LEU A 31 -1.95 9.10 -11.99
CA LEU A 31 -1.09 10.27 -11.94
C LEU A 31 -1.89 11.50 -12.37
N ASN A 32 -1.95 12.51 -11.51
CA ASN A 32 -2.52 13.81 -11.84
C ASN A 32 -1.41 14.87 -11.82
N VAL A 33 -1.28 15.64 -12.90
CA VAL A 33 -0.29 16.73 -13.05
C VAL A 33 -1.02 17.98 -13.51
N ASN A 34 -0.89 19.09 -12.76
CA ASN A 34 -1.55 20.37 -13.04
C ASN A 34 -3.06 20.25 -13.31
N GLY A 35 -3.76 19.40 -12.55
CA GLY A 35 -5.19 19.15 -12.69
C GLY A 35 -5.59 18.18 -13.80
N THR A 36 -4.63 17.69 -14.60
CA THR A 36 -4.90 16.75 -15.71
C THR A 36 -4.48 15.33 -15.34
N SER A 37 -5.40 14.38 -15.51
CA SER A 37 -5.09 12.94 -15.36
C SER A 37 -4.21 12.45 -16.51
N GLN A 38 -3.13 11.78 -16.15
CA GLN A 38 -2.17 11.14 -17.05
C GLN A 38 -2.35 9.62 -17.11
N GLY A 39 -3.39 9.08 -16.46
CA GLY A 39 -3.61 7.63 -16.39
C GLY A 39 -2.77 6.94 -15.31
N ILE A 40 -2.77 5.61 -15.36
CA ILE A 40 -2.15 4.75 -14.36
C ILE A 40 -0.63 4.75 -14.49
N HIS A 41 0.05 4.99 -13.37
CA HIS A 41 1.50 4.98 -13.24
C HIS A 41 1.94 4.17 -12.02
N VAL A 42 3.22 3.81 -12.01
CA VAL A 42 3.86 3.02 -10.97
C VAL A 42 4.74 3.93 -10.11
N PHE A 43 4.59 3.83 -8.80
CA PHE A 43 5.37 4.57 -7.82
C PHE A 43 6.01 3.60 -6.83
N ILE A 44 7.21 3.93 -6.35
CA ILE A 44 7.80 3.26 -5.19
C ILE A 44 7.50 4.12 -3.97
N ALA A 45 6.86 3.54 -2.96
CA ALA A 45 6.56 4.20 -1.71
C ALA A 45 7.20 3.45 -0.55
N GLN A 46 7.95 4.15 0.30
CA GLN A 46 8.40 3.61 1.57
C GLN A 46 7.19 3.54 2.52
N ILE A 47 6.93 2.37 3.10
CA ILE A 47 5.80 2.12 4.00
C ILE A 47 6.24 1.76 5.42
N ARG A 48 7.51 1.37 5.59
CA ARG A 48 8.16 1.22 6.90
C ARG A 48 9.56 1.83 6.91
N ASP A 49 10.00 2.28 8.08
CA ASP A 49 11.37 2.71 8.31
C ASP A 49 12.35 1.51 8.39
N GLN A 50 13.62 1.80 8.68
CA GLN A 50 14.67 0.78 8.77
C GLN A 50 14.50 -0.17 9.97
N ASP A 51 13.77 0.27 11.00
CA ASP A 51 13.49 -0.48 12.21
C ASP A 51 12.16 -1.27 12.11
N GLY A 52 11.45 -1.15 10.98
CA GLY A 52 10.20 -1.84 10.70
C GLY A 52 8.94 -1.11 11.19
N ASN A 53 9.05 0.12 11.70
CA ASN A 53 7.88 0.90 12.10
C ASN A 53 7.16 1.45 10.87
N ILE A 54 5.83 1.47 10.91
CA ILE A 54 5.01 2.06 9.83
C ILE A 54 5.33 3.55 9.71
N CYS A 55 5.59 4.01 8.48
CA CYS A 55 5.90 5.42 8.22
C CYS A 55 4.73 6.35 8.57
N PRO A 56 4.99 7.62 8.94
CA PRO A 56 3.92 8.60 9.17
C PRO A 56 2.97 8.72 7.97
N ASN A 57 1.68 8.88 8.25
CA ASN A 57 0.60 8.96 7.25
C ASN A 57 0.38 7.71 6.40
N VAL A 58 0.98 6.57 6.76
CA VAL A 58 0.68 5.26 6.19
C VAL A 58 -0.17 4.48 7.19
N ARG A 59 -1.24 3.84 6.74
CA ARG A 59 -1.99 2.88 7.55
C ARG A 59 -1.85 1.49 6.94
N ILE A 60 -1.60 0.49 7.77
CA ILE A 60 -1.51 -0.92 7.36
C ILE A 60 -2.38 -1.78 8.27
N ALA A 61 -3.07 -2.77 7.69
CA ALA A 61 -3.78 -3.80 8.44
C ALA A 61 -3.68 -5.17 7.77
N ASP A 62 -3.59 -6.23 8.55
CA ASP A 62 -3.67 -7.61 8.05
C ASP A 62 -5.07 -7.90 7.45
N CYS A 63 -5.11 -8.71 6.39
CA CYS A 63 -6.34 -9.23 5.81
C CYS A 63 -6.94 -10.40 6.62
N GLY A 64 -6.19 -10.98 7.53
CA GLY A 64 -6.59 -12.05 8.43
C GLY A 64 -6.44 -13.45 7.84
N HIS A 65 -7.22 -14.38 8.41
CA HIS A 65 -7.20 -15.78 8.01
C HIS A 65 -7.66 -15.96 6.56
N LYS A 66 -6.95 -16.79 5.82
CA LYS A 66 -7.20 -17.12 4.42
C LYS A 66 -7.52 -18.60 4.27
N ILE A 67 -8.18 -18.95 3.16
CA ILE A 67 -8.42 -20.35 2.77
C ILE A 67 -7.10 -21.15 2.61
N GLY A 68 -6.01 -20.49 2.26
CA GLY A 68 -4.67 -21.06 2.09
C GLY A 68 -3.60 -19.99 2.13
N LEU A 69 -2.33 -20.40 2.03
CA LEU A 69 -1.16 -19.51 2.10
C LEU A 69 -1.15 -18.62 3.37
N ASN A 70 -1.59 -19.18 4.51
CA ASN A 70 -1.64 -18.44 5.78
C ASN A 70 -0.27 -18.00 6.30
N GLY A 71 0.84 -18.52 5.73
CA GLY A 71 2.19 -18.03 6.01
C GLY A 71 2.55 -16.72 5.30
N VAL A 72 1.73 -16.25 4.35
CA VAL A 72 1.90 -14.94 3.69
C VAL A 72 1.02 -13.93 4.41
N ASP A 73 1.60 -12.86 4.91
CA ASP A 73 0.97 -11.77 5.66
C ASP A 73 0.37 -10.72 4.71
N ASN A 74 -0.65 -11.14 3.96
CA ASN A 74 -1.35 -10.21 3.05
C ASN A 74 -1.95 -9.03 3.82
N GLY A 75 -1.54 -7.83 3.43
CA GLY A 75 -1.96 -6.59 4.06
C GLY A 75 -2.85 -5.71 3.19
N ARG A 76 -3.43 -4.72 3.86
CA ARG A 76 -4.17 -3.59 3.32
C ARG A 76 -3.39 -2.32 3.59
N ILE A 77 -3.32 -1.41 2.62
CA ILE A 77 -2.56 -0.16 2.76
C ILE A 77 -3.47 1.02 2.39
N TRP A 78 -3.43 2.06 3.24
CA TRP A 78 -4.00 3.37 2.99
C TRP A 78 -2.94 4.45 3.04
#